data_AF-A0A3L6PDF0-F1
#
_entry.id   AF-A0A3L6PDF0-F1
#
_cell.length_a   1.000
_cell.length_b   1.000
_cell.length_c   1.000
_cell.angle_alpha   90.00
_cell.angle_beta   90.00
_cell.angle_gamma   90.00
#
_symmetry.space_group_name_H-M   'P 1'
#
loop_
_entity.id
_entity.type
_entity.pdbx_description
1 polymer ?
#
loop_
_entity_poly.entity_id
_entity_poly.type
_entity_poly.pdbx_seq_one_letter_code
_entity_poly.pdbx_strand_id
1 'polypeptide(L)'
;MEGDAAIEGGQLAPLLGSSWSGSGSPAPDASLLRRLYAGHALARWGARMWEFSVGLYMIRIWPGSLLFTAIYGVVESSSVAVFGPMVGTLVDKLTYLQVLGIWLLVQSLSFIVAGASVTALLVYDDLKATSFPVFMALVVVTNVSGALAALSTLAGTILIEREWVVVISCGHPPAVLTGINSVVRRIDLSCKLLAPVFSGLVFSFVSAQASAAALALWNVASVGLEYWLFVSVYNGVPALAAENGRLRAADVLLPSEEEIAAPPAERAADWRMRLTERLSIIPCWESWVVYVRQDVALPGVALAFLYFTVLRQAN
;
A
#
# COMPACT_ATOMS: atom_id res chain seq x y z
N MET A 1 -50.36 49.40 -4.93
CA MET A 1 -50.88 48.24 -5.67
C MET A 1 -49.73 47.78 -6.55
N GLU A 2 -48.81 47.00 -5.99
CA GLU A 2 -48.86 45.51 -5.99
C GLU A 2 -48.55 44.99 -7.41
N GLY A 3 -47.57 44.14 -7.67
CA GLY A 3 -46.71 43.37 -6.79
C GLY A 3 -45.61 42.67 -7.61
N ASP A 4 -44.69 42.08 -6.87
CA ASP A 4 -43.50 41.33 -7.25
C ASP A 4 -43.83 39.99 -7.93
N ALA A 5 -43.08 39.58 -8.97
CA ALA A 5 -43.04 38.19 -9.45
C ALA A 5 -41.85 37.88 -10.38
N ALA A 6 -40.77 37.43 -9.75
CA ALA A 6 -39.98 36.22 -10.04
C ALA A 6 -39.46 35.90 -11.45
N ILE A 7 -38.14 35.69 -11.44
CA ILE A 7 -37.23 35.10 -12.42
C ILE A 7 -37.49 33.59 -12.56
N GLU A 8 -37.67 33.07 -13.77
CA GLU A 8 -37.44 31.65 -14.09
C GLU A 8 -36.77 31.52 -15.47
N GLY A 9 -35.61 30.87 -15.50
CA GLY A 9 -34.85 30.58 -16.71
C GLY A 9 -33.51 29.91 -16.41
N GLY A 10 -33.50 28.98 -15.45
CA GLY A 10 -32.31 28.20 -15.08
C GLY A 10 -32.10 26.98 -15.98
N GLN A 11 -30.88 26.82 -16.45
CA GLN A 11 -30.35 25.69 -17.21
C GLN A 11 -30.71 24.33 -16.57
N LEU A 12 -31.24 23.42 -17.40
CA LEU A 12 -31.41 22.01 -17.09
C LEU A 12 -30.05 21.30 -17.08
N ALA A 13 -29.49 21.10 -15.89
CA ALA A 13 -28.54 20.02 -15.62
C ALA A 13 -29.33 18.75 -15.23
N PRO A 14 -28.92 17.54 -15.66
CA PRO A 14 -29.63 16.33 -15.29
C PRO A 14 -29.38 16.01 -13.81
N LEU A 15 -30.41 16.21 -13.00
CA LEU A 15 -30.46 15.84 -11.59
C LEU A 15 -30.51 14.31 -11.49
N LEU A 16 -29.41 13.70 -11.04
CA LEU A 16 -29.39 12.35 -10.45
C LEU A 16 -30.15 12.40 -9.12
N GLY A 17 -31.48 12.40 -9.20
CA GLY A 17 -32.37 12.51 -8.06
C GLY A 17 -33.63 11.69 -8.28
N SER A 18 -33.50 10.36 -8.32
CA SER A 18 -34.65 9.46 -8.25
C SER A 18 -34.50 8.52 -7.05
N SER A 19 -35.35 8.79 -6.04
CA SER A 19 -35.86 7.88 -5.02
C SER A 19 -34.85 7.16 -4.10
N TRP A 20 -34.36 7.88 -3.09
CA TRP A 20 -34.01 7.26 -1.79
C TRP A 20 -35.05 7.69 -0.77
N SER A 21 -36.22 7.06 -0.81
CA SER A 21 -37.23 7.16 0.23
C SER A 21 -36.72 6.47 1.51
N GLY A 22 -36.34 7.25 2.51
CA GLY A 22 -36.76 7.06 3.90
C GLY A 22 -36.64 5.67 4.57
N SER A 23 -35.63 4.87 4.27
CA SER A 23 -35.17 3.82 5.19
C SER A 23 -33.70 4.07 5.51
N GLY A 24 -33.38 4.42 6.75
CA GLY A 24 -31.98 4.55 7.17
C GLY A 24 -31.26 3.26 6.85
N SER A 25 -30.31 3.31 5.90
CA SER A 25 -29.40 2.20 5.63
C SER A 25 -28.86 1.72 6.97
N PRO A 26 -28.97 0.42 7.32
CA PRO A 26 -28.42 -0.07 8.56
C PRO A 26 -26.95 0.34 8.63
N ALA A 27 -26.53 0.82 9.79
CA ALA A 27 -25.13 1.20 10.01
C ALA A 27 -24.22 0.05 9.56
N PRO A 28 -23.05 0.35 8.97
CA PRO A 28 -22.13 -0.69 8.51
C PRO A 28 -21.82 -1.66 9.65
N ASP A 29 -21.80 -2.96 9.34
CA ASP A 29 -21.65 -4.02 10.35
C ASP A 29 -20.37 -3.81 11.16
N ALA A 30 -20.55 -3.53 12.46
CA ALA A 30 -19.47 -3.23 13.39
C ALA A 30 -18.49 -4.41 13.56
N SER A 31 -18.92 -5.65 13.29
CA SER A 31 -18.02 -6.81 13.31
C SER A 31 -17.05 -6.80 12.12
N LEU A 32 -17.53 -6.45 10.93
CA LEU A 32 -16.73 -6.35 9.71
C LEU A 32 -15.78 -5.16 9.76
N LEU A 33 -16.24 -4.01 10.27
CA LEU A 33 -15.37 -2.85 10.49
C LEU A 33 -14.23 -3.16 11.47
N ARG A 34 -14.51 -3.90 12.55
CA ARG A 34 -13.44 -4.34 13.47
C ARG A 34 -12.42 -5.26 12.80
N ARG A 35 -12.85 -6.15 11.91
CA ARG A 35 -11.94 -7.01 11.13
C ARG A 35 -11.11 -6.19 10.15
N LEU A 36 -11.71 -5.20 9.47
CA LEU A 36 -11.00 -4.27 8.60
C LEU A 36 -9.93 -3.50 9.38
N TYR A 37 -10.29 -2.94 10.53
CA TYR A 37 -9.36 -2.22 11.40
C TYR A 37 -8.25 -3.11 11.94
N ALA A 38 -8.57 -4.34 12.36
CA ALA A 38 -7.56 -5.29 12.84
C ALA A 38 -6.58 -5.69 11.72
N GLY A 39 -7.09 -5.99 10.51
CA GLY A 39 -6.25 -6.33 9.36
C GLY A 39 -5.37 -5.16 8.93
N HIS A 40 -5.94 -3.96 8.87
CA HIS A 40 -5.20 -2.75 8.55
C HIS A 40 -4.14 -2.42 9.62
N ALA A 41 -4.48 -2.55 10.90
CA ALA A 41 -3.53 -2.37 12.01
C ALA A 41 -2.38 -3.37 11.92
N LEU A 42 -2.66 -4.65 11.66
CA LEU A 42 -1.64 -5.69 11.56
C LEU A 42 -0.67 -5.44 10.39
N ALA A 43 -1.21 -5.11 9.22
CA ALA A 43 -0.42 -4.79 8.04
C ALA A 43 0.45 -3.54 8.23
N ARG A 44 -0.12 -2.48 8.82
CA ARG A 44 0.62 -1.24 9.14
C ARG A 44 1.67 -1.48 10.20
N TRP A 45 1.35 -2.25 11.23
CA TRP A 45 2.28 -2.61 12.30
C TRP A 45 3.51 -3.33 11.74
N GLY A 46 3.30 -4.38 10.94
CA GLY A 46 4.37 -5.15 10.29
C GLY A 46 5.29 -4.27 9.44
N ALA A 47 4.69 -3.43 8.58
CA ALA A 47 5.46 -2.51 7.74
C ALA A 47 6.30 -1.51 8.56
N ARG A 48 5.73 -0.91 9.61
CA ARG A 48 6.43 0.06 10.47
C ARG A 48 7.53 -0.59 11.31
N MET A 49 7.33 -1.83 11.77
CA MET A 49 8.40 -2.58 12.45
C MET A 49 9.58 -2.79 11.52
N TRP A 50 9.34 -3.21 10.28
CA TRP A 50 10.41 -3.42 9.30
C TRP A 50 11.17 -2.13 8.98
N GLU A 51 10.44 -1.04 8.67
CA GLU A 51 11.01 0.28 8.33
C GLU A 51 11.98 0.78 9.41
N PHE A 52 11.65 0.57 10.69
CA PHE A 52 12.54 0.93 11.79
C PHE A 52 13.72 -0.05 11.94
N SER A 53 13.43 -1.36 11.88
CA SER A 53 14.42 -2.42 12.14
C SER A 53 15.53 -2.44 11.11
N VAL A 54 15.19 -2.26 9.82
CA VAL A 54 16.16 -2.23 8.74
C VAL A 54 17.18 -1.11 8.92
N GLY A 55 16.76 0.04 9.47
CA GLY A 55 17.68 1.13 9.84
C GLY A 55 18.70 0.69 10.89
N LEU A 56 18.26 -0.01 11.94
CA LEU A 56 19.15 -0.56 12.97
C LEU A 56 20.10 -1.63 12.41
N TYR A 57 19.61 -2.48 11.52
CA TYR A 57 20.42 -3.51 10.87
C TYR A 57 21.51 -2.89 10.00
N MET A 58 21.20 -1.88 9.20
CA MET A 58 22.18 -1.21 8.35
C MET A 58 23.28 -0.52 9.17
N ILE A 59 22.94 0.09 10.31
CA ILE A 59 23.92 0.67 11.25
C ILE A 59 24.84 -0.41 11.81
N ARG A 60 24.30 -1.60 12.12
CA ARG A 60 25.10 -2.71 12.65
C ARG A 60 26.00 -3.33 11.59
N ILE A 61 25.53 -3.42 10.34
CA ILE A 61 26.28 -3.96 9.21
C ILE A 61 27.50 -3.07 8.89
N TRP A 62 27.35 -1.74 8.93
CA TRP A 62 28.47 -0.82 8.71
C TRP A 62 28.62 0.16 9.87
N PRO A 63 29.31 -0.24 10.95
CA PRO A 63 29.50 0.61 12.10
C PRO A 63 30.30 1.86 11.71
N GLY A 64 29.84 3.04 12.14
CA GLY A 64 30.50 4.32 11.88
C GLY A 64 30.09 5.04 10.59
N SER A 65 29.15 4.50 9.80
CA SER A 65 28.52 5.25 8.71
C SER A 65 27.03 4.96 8.61
N LEU A 66 26.25 6.01 8.38
CA LEU A 66 24.81 5.91 8.09
C LEU A 66 24.53 5.71 6.59
N LEU A 67 25.57 5.53 5.77
CA LEU A 67 25.46 5.47 4.32
C LEU A 67 24.45 4.40 3.86
N PHE A 68 24.52 3.18 4.37
CA PHE A 68 23.58 2.13 3.93
C PHE A 68 22.15 2.37 4.37
N THR A 69 21.94 2.96 5.55
CA THR A 69 20.62 3.39 6.01
C THR A 69 20.05 4.47 5.10
N ALA A 70 20.89 5.45 4.73
CA ALA A 70 20.49 6.54 3.83
C ALA A 70 20.17 6.03 2.42
N ILE A 71 21.02 5.15 1.86
CA ILE A 71 20.79 4.52 0.55
C ILE A 71 19.47 3.75 0.57
N TYR A 72 19.24 2.95 1.61
CA TYR A 72 18.00 2.17 1.73
C TYR A 72 16.77 3.07 1.73
N GLY A 73 16.74 4.13 2.55
CA GLY A 73 15.62 5.07 2.58
C GLY A 73 15.40 5.81 1.25
N VAL A 74 16.49 6.17 0.56
CA VAL A 74 16.42 6.81 -0.77
C VAL A 74 15.89 5.83 -1.81
N VAL A 75 16.36 4.58 -1.84
CA VAL A 75 15.90 3.55 -2.79
C VAL A 75 14.42 3.26 -2.57
N GLU A 76 13.97 3.12 -1.32
CA GLU A 76 12.56 2.89 -0.99
C GLU A 76 11.69 4.08 -1.45
N SER A 77 12.05 5.29 -1.05
CA SER A 77 11.28 6.50 -1.35
C SER A 77 11.25 6.82 -2.84
N SER A 78 12.39 6.69 -3.54
CA SER A 78 12.47 6.91 -4.98
C SER A 78 11.68 5.87 -5.77
N SER A 79 11.68 4.61 -5.33
CA SER A 79 10.88 3.56 -5.96
C SER A 79 9.39 3.86 -5.86
N VAL A 80 8.90 4.22 -4.66
CA VAL A 80 7.51 4.61 -4.44
C VAL A 80 7.14 5.86 -5.25
N ALA A 81 8.03 6.85 -5.36
CA ALA A 81 7.78 8.03 -6.17
C ALA A 81 7.68 7.68 -7.66
N VAL A 82 8.66 6.96 -8.22
CA VAL A 82 8.76 6.66 -9.65
C VAL A 82 7.68 5.69 -10.10
N PHE A 83 7.44 4.61 -9.33
CA PHE A 83 6.53 3.53 -9.70
C PHE A 83 5.15 3.62 -9.02
N GLY A 84 4.93 4.61 -8.15
CA GLY A 84 3.63 4.83 -7.49
C GLY A 84 2.44 4.96 -8.45
N PRO A 85 2.54 5.75 -9.55
CA PRO A 85 1.47 5.83 -10.54
C PRO A 85 1.16 4.49 -11.23
N MET A 86 2.19 3.68 -11.47
CA MET A 86 2.05 2.34 -12.05
C MET A 86 1.31 1.41 -11.08
N VAL A 87 1.62 1.48 -9.78
CA VAL A 87 0.89 0.75 -8.74
C VAL A 87 -0.58 1.19 -8.67
N GLY A 88 -0.86 2.48 -8.73
CA GLY A 88 -2.25 2.99 -8.75
C GLY A 88 -3.04 2.45 -9.95
N THR A 89 -2.49 2.58 -11.15
CA THR A 89 -3.09 2.04 -12.38
C THR A 89 -3.31 0.53 -12.29
N LEU A 90 -2.40 -0.19 -11.64
CA LEU A 90 -2.53 -1.63 -11.44
C LEU A 90 -3.68 -1.96 -10.49
N VAL A 91 -3.82 -1.21 -9.39
CA VAL A 91 -4.92 -1.38 -8.43
C VAL A 91 -6.27 -1.14 -9.12
N ASP A 92 -6.37 -0.11 -9.95
CA ASP A 92 -7.61 0.23 -10.68
C ASP A 92 -8.01 -0.86 -11.69
N LYS A 93 -7.02 -1.48 -12.34
CA LYS A 93 -7.22 -2.51 -13.38
C LYS A 93 -7.38 -3.92 -12.84
N LEU A 94 -7.16 -4.18 -11.56
CA LEU A 94 -7.23 -5.52 -10.96
C LEU A 94 -8.42 -5.66 -10.01
N THR A 95 -8.90 -6.89 -9.84
CA THR A 95 -10.02 -7.09 -8.91
C THR A 95 -9.53 -6.90 -7.50
N TYR A 96 -10.41 -6.49 -6.58
CA TYR A 96 -10.02 -6.28 -5.18
C TYR A 96 -9.31 -7.48 -4.56
N LEU A 97 -9.76 -8.71 -4.85
CA LEU A 97 -9.11 -9.93 -4.37
C LEU A 97 -7.75 -10.20 -5.04
N GLN A 98 -7.59 -9.88 -6.32
CA GLN A 98 -6.30 -9.98 -7.01
C GLN A 98 -5.30 -8.96 -6.45
N VAL A 99 -5.73 -7.70 -6.27
CA VAL A 99 -4.89 -6.66 -5.65
C VAL A 99 -4.46 -7.08 -4.25
N LEU A 100 -5.41 -7.55 -3.43
CA LEU A 100 -5.14 -8.04 -2.09
C LEU A 100 -4.13 -9.20 -2.10
N GLY A 101 -4.33 -10.18 -2.98
CA GLY A 101 -3.44 -11.34 -3.10
C GLY A 101 -2.03 -10.94 -3.54
N ILE A 102 -1.90 -10.10 -4.57
CA ILE A 102 -0.60 -9.60 -5.04
C ILE A 102 0.08 -8.77 -3.97
N TRP A 103 -0.64 -7.86 -3.32
CA TRP A 103 -0.11 -7.03 -2.24
C TRP A 103 0.50 -7.91 -1.14
N LEU A 104 -0.29 -8.80 -0.54
CA LEU A 104 0.17 -9.61 0.58
C LEU A 104 1.30 -10.57 0.18
N LEU A 105 1.21 -11.16 -1.02
CA LEU A 105 2.24 -12.08 -1.53
C LEU A 105 3.57 -11.36 -1.78
N VAL A 106 3.55 -10.27 -2.56
CA VAL A 106 4.77 -9.52 -2.91
C VAL A 106 5.40 -8.92 -1.65
N GLN A 107 4.58 -8.40 -0.73
CA GLN A 107 5.07 -7.83 0.51
C GLN A 107 5.74 -8.90 1.39
N SER A 108 5.08 -10.05 1.58
CA SER A 108 5.61 -11.13 2.43
C SER A 108 6.90 -11.73 1.85
N LEU A 109 6.92 -12.03 0.54
CA LEU A 109 8.14 -12.52 -0.12
C LEU A 109 9.28 -11.52 -0.02
N SER A 110 8.99 -10.23 -0.19
CA SER A 110 9.99 -9.17 -0.07
C SER A 110 10.59 -9.13 1.33
N PHE A 111 9.77 -9.20 2.39
CA PHE A 111 10.27 -9.21 3.76
C PHE A 111 11.03 -10.49 4.14
N ILE A 112 10.65 -11.64 3.60
CA ILE A 112 11.40 -12.90 3.78
C ILE A 112 12.79 -12.76 3.13
N VAL A 113 12.85 -12.32 1.89
CA VAL A 113 14.11 -12.15 1.15
C VAL A 113 15.00 -11.11 1.82
N ALA A 114 14.44 -9.96 2.21
CA ALA A 114 15.15 -8.90 2.90
C ALA A 114 15.65 -9.37 4.27
N GLY A 115 14.79 -10.02 5.06
CA GLY A 115 15.13 -10.55 6.38
C GLY A 115 16.21 -11.63 6.33
N ALA A 116 16.13 -12.57 5.37
CA ALA A 116 17.15 -13.59 5.16
C ALA A 116 18.49 -12.98 4.73
N SER A 117 18.46 -12.00 3.81
CA SER A 117 19.66 -11.31 3.34
C SER A 117 20.34 -10.52 4.46
N VAL A 118 19.57 -9.78 5.26
CA VAL A 118 20.06 -9.06 6.43
C VAL A 118 20.63 -10.01 7.48
N THR A 119 19.94 -11.12 7.75
CA THR A 119 20.44 -12.14 8.69
C THR A 119 21.78 -12.70 8.23
N ALA A 120 21.91 -13.03 6.94
CA ALA A 120 23.17 -13.49 6.37
C ALA A 120 24.29 -12.43 6.51
N LEU A 121 23.98 -11.16 6.23
CA LEU A 121 24.92 -10.04 6.41
C LEU A 121 25.37 -9.85 7.87
N LEU A 122 24.49 -10.12 8.83
CA LEU A 122 24.78 -10.00 10.26
C LEU A 122 25.48 -11.24 10.85
N VAL A 123 25.29 -12.43 10.27
CA VAL A 123 25.94 -13.67 10.73
C VAL A 123 27.35 -13.79 10.17
N TYR A 124 27.53 -13.46 8.89
CA TYR A 124 28.81 -13.59 8.20
C TYR A 124 29.49 -12.23 8.04
N ASP A 125 29.82 -11.58 9.16
CA ASP A 125 30.47 -10.27 9.17
C ASP A 125 31.82 -10.25 8.40
N ASP A 126 32.51 -11.39 8.34
CA ASP A 126 33.77 -11.58 7.61
C ASP A 126 33.61 -11.48 6.08
N LEU A 127 32.39 -11.50 5.54
CA LEU A 127 32.13 -11.33 4.10
C LEU A 127 32.69 -10.00 3.57
N LYS A 128 32.75 -8.96 4.41
CA LYS A 128 33.31 -7.65 4.05
C LYS A 128 34.77 -7.75 3.62
N ALA A 129 35.54 -8.62 4.27
CA ALA A 129 36.96 -8.82 4.01
C ALA A 129 37.22 -10.00 3.06
N THR A 130 36.39 -11.04 3.13
CA THR A 130 36.59 -12.29 2.38
C THR A 130 36.06 -12.20 0.95
N SER A 131 34.90 -11.57 0.74
CA SER A 131 34.23 -11.51 -0.56
C SER A 131 33.32 -10.29 -0.68
N PHE A 132 33.94 -9.11 -0.85
CA PHE A 132 33.24 -7.84 -1.06
C PHE A 132 32.12 -7.88 -2.13
N PRO A 133 32.25 -8.60 -3.27
CA PRO A 133 31.16 -8.72 -4.24
C PRO A 133 29.90 -9.41 -3.68
N VAL A 134 30.05 -10.44 -2.84
CA VAL A 134 28.93 -11.17 -2.24
C VAL A 134 28.24 -10.30 -1.20
N PHE A 135 29.02 -9.58 -0.39
CA PHE A 135 28.50 -8.59 0.54
C PHE A 135 27.65 -7.53 -0.19
N MET A 136 28.18 -6.94 -1.26
CA MET A 136 27.45 -5.95 -2.04
C MET A 136 26.20 -6.52 -2.72
N ALA A 137 26.25 -7.76 -3.21
CA ALA A 137 25.09 -8.43 -3.78
C ALA A 137 23.95 -8.57 -2.76
N LEU A 138 24.25 -9.00 -1.52
CA LEU A 138 23.25 -9.10 -0.44
C LEU A 138 22.68 -7.73 -0.05
N VAL A 139 23.50 -6.68 -0.02
CA VAL A 139 23.04 -5.31 0.21
C VAL A 139 22.07 -4.88 -0.89
N VAL A 140 22.41 -5.12 -2.16
CA VAL A 140 21.53 -4.80 -3.31
C VAL A 140 20.22 -5.58 -3.22
N VAL A 141 20.26 -6.89 -2.94
CA VAL A 141 19.07 -7.73 -2.76
C VAL A 141 18.17 -7.19 -1.64
N THR A 142 18.76 -6.77 -0.52
CA THR A 142 18.02 -6.17 0.60
C THR A 142 17.34 -4.85 0.20
N ASN A 143 18.03 -3.99 -0.56
CA ASN A 143 17.48 -2.71 -1.02
C ASN A 143 16.34 -2.91 -2.02
N VAL A 144 16.52 -3.80 -3.00
CA VAL A 144 15.50 -4.09 -4.02
C VAL A 144 14.26 -4.73 -3.39
N SER A 145 14.43 -5.68 -2.48
CA SER A 145 13.31 -6.26 -1.74
C SER A 145 12.59 -5.23 -0.86
N GLY A 146 13.33 -4.34 -0.19
CA GLY A 146 12.75 -3.20 0.53
C GLY A 146 11.86 -2.31 -0.36
N ALA A 147 12.36 -1.94 -1.53
CA ALA A 147 11.59 -1.17 -2.52
C ALA A 147 10.31 -1.89 -2.98
N LEU A 148 10.39 -3.19 -3.26
CA LEU A 148 9.23 -4.00 -3.64
C LEU A 148 8.20 -4.08 -2.50
N ALA A 149 8.65 -4.26 -1.25
CA ALA A 149 7.78 -4.26 -0.08
C ALA A 149 7.05 -2.91 0.09
N ALA A 150 7.73 -1.80 -0.16
CA ALA A 150 7.15 -0.46 -0.07
C ALA A 150 6.12 -0.19 -1.16
N LEU A 151 6.40 -0.58 -2.41
CA LEU A 151 5.43 -0.52 -3.51
C LEU A 151 4.21 -1.39 -3.23
N SER A 152 4.43 -2.58 -2.68
CA SER A 152 3.34 -3.46 -2.28
C SER A 152 2.48 -2.84 -1.17
N THR A 153 3.13 -2.22 -0.17
CA THR A 153 2.45 -1.49 0.91
C THR A 153 1.62 -0.31 0.38
N LEU A 154 2.11 0.38 -0.67
CA LEU A 154 1.35 1.42 -1.36
C LEU A 154 0.08 0.84 -2.00
N ALA A 155 0.17 -0.30 -2.69
CA ALA A 155 -0.98 -0.96 -3.31
C ALA A 155 -2.07 -1.28 -2.26
N GLY A 156 -1.68 -1.85 -1.12
CA GLY A 156 -2.59 -2.11 -0.01
C GLY A 156 -3.20 -0.86 0.62
N THR A 157 -2.41 0.21 0.71
CA THR A 157 -2.91 1.52 1.19
C THR A 157 -4.00 2.06 0.28
N ILE A 158 -3.79 2.02 -1.05
CA ILE A 158 -4.78 2.46 -2.03
C ILE A 158 -6.04 1.58 -1.92
N LEU A 159 -5.87 0.26 -1.95
CA LEU A 159 -6.98 -0.69 -1.87
C LEU A 159 -7.84 -0.47 -0.61
N ILE A 160 -7.23 -0.34 0.56
CA ILE A 160 -7.99 -0.24 1.81
C ILE A 160 -8.51 1.18 2.03
N GLU A 161 -7.65 2.19 1.99
CA GLU A 161 -8.00 3.55 2.41
C GLU A 161 -8.73 4.35 1.34
N ARG A 162 -8.44 4.09 0.06
CA ARG A 162 -9.02 4.86 -1.06
C ARG A 162 -10.20 4.14 -1.69
N GLU A 163 -10.12 2.82 -1.84
CA GLU A 163 -11.21 2.05 -2.44
C GLU A 163 -12.20 1.52 -1.39
N TRP A 164 -11.76 0.62 -0.52
CA TRP A 164 -12.69 -0.12 0.36
C TRP A 164 -13.41 0.77 1.35
N VAL A 165 -12.70 1.69 2.01
CA VAL A 165 -13.32 2.62 2.96
C VAL A 165 -14.38 3.51 2.29
N VAL A 166 -14.12 3.96 1.07
CA VAL A 166 -15.09 4.77 0.30
C VAL A 166 -16.31 3.92 -0.04
N VAL A 167 -16.12 2.74 -0.63
CA VAL A 167 -17.22 1.84 -1.03
C VAL A 167 -18.06 1.38 0.16
N ILE A 168 -17.45 1.05 1.30
CA ILE A 168 -18.16 0.66 2.52
C ILE A 168 -19.06 1.80 3.05
N SER A 169 -18.67 3.05 2.80
CA SER A 169 -19.40 4.24 3.23
C SER A 169 -20.44 4.74 2.21
N CYS A 170 -20.42 4.21 0.98
CA CYS A 170 -21.38 4.60 -0.05
C CYS A 170 -22.81 4.24 0.37
N GLY A 171 -23.72 5.22 0.36
CA GLY A 171 -25.10 5.05 0.80
C GLY A 171 -25.34 5.34 2.30
N HIS A 172 -24.30 5.79 3.03
CA HIS A 172 -24.40 6.30 4.40
C HIS A 172 -24.13 7.80 4.48
N PRO A 173 -24.51 8.47 5.59
CA PRO A 173 -24.18 9.87 5.82
C PRO A 173 -22.66 10.11 5.79
N PRO A 174 -22.19 11.30 5.33
CA PRO A 174 -20.75 11.63 5.23
C PRO A 174 -20.00 11.57 6.57
N ALA A 175 -20.72 11.61 7.69
CA ALA A 175 -20.18 11.39 9.03
C ALA A 175 -19.56 9.98 9.20
N VAL A 176 -20.08 8.96 8.50
CA VAL A 176 -19.58 7.58 8.58
C VAL A 176 -18.21 7.47 7.91
N LEU A 177 -18.05 7.99 6.69
CA LEU A 177 -16.75 8.03 6.01
C LEU A 177 -15.71 8.79 6.83
N THR A 178 -16.09 9.94 7.40
CA THR A 178 -15.22 10.72 8.29
C THR A 178 -14.82 9.93 9.54
N GLY A 179 -15.77 9.20 10.13
CA GLY A 179 -15.54 8.33 11.28
C GLY A 179 -14.54 7.22 10.97
N ILE A 180 -14.77 6.46 9.89
CA ILE A 180 -13.88 5.37 9.45
C ILE A 180 -12.47 5.91 9.15
N ASN A 181 -12.36 6.99 8.38
CA ASN A 181 -11.09 7.65 8.08
C ASN A 181 -10.34 8.10 9.34
N SER A 182 -11.06 8.64 10.33
CA SER A 182 -10.44 9.06 11.59
C SER A 182 -9.87 7.88 12.38
N VAL A 183 -10.55 6.72 12.39
CA VAL A 183 -10.09 5.51 13.09
C VAL A 183 -8.89 4.90 12.36
N VAL A 184 -8.96 4.76 11.04
CA VAL A 184 -7.84 4.31 10.20
C VAL A 184 -6.61 5.20 10.44
N ARG A 185 -6.80 6.54 10.44
CA ARG A 185 -5.70 7.47 10.73
C ARG A 185 -5.13 7.32 12.13
N ARG A 186 -5.97 7.07 13.14
CA ARG A 186 -5.50 6.79 14.51
C ARG A 186 -4.68 5.52 14.57
N ILE A 187 -5.11 4.46 13.88
CA ILE A 187 -4.35 3.20 13.78
C ILE A 187 -2.98 3.44 13.16
N ASP A 188 -2.92 4.17 12.05
CA ASP A 188 -1.68 4.57 11.37
C ASP A 188 -0.71 5.30 12.33
N LEU A 189 -1.22 6.30 13.04
CA LEU A 189 -0.42 7.07 14.00
C LEU A 189 0.05 6.20 15.17
N SER A 190 -0.81 5.31 15.64
CA SER A 190 -0.46 4.37 16.72
C SER A 190 0.64 3.41 16.29
N CYS A 191 0.54 2.84 15.08
CA CYS A 191 1.56 1.96 14.52
C CYS A 191 2.89 2.70 14.30
N LYS A 192 2.84 3.95 13.81
CA LYS A 192 4.05 4.78 13.63
C LYS A 192 4.81 5.05 14.92
N LEU A 193 4.12 5.09 16.07
CA LEU A 193 4.74 5.34 17.36
C LEU A 193 5.15 4.05 18.08
N LEU A 194 4.26 3.05 18.10
CA LEU A 194 4.42 1.87 18.94
C LEU A 194 5.20 0.74 18.26
N ALA A 195 5.09 0.59 16.93
CA ALA A 195 5.78 -0.48 16.22
C ALA A 195 7.32 -0.34 16.27
N PRO A 196 7.91 0.87 16.10
CA PRO A 196 9.34 1.08 16.31
C PRO A 196 9.79 0.76 17.74
N VAL A 197 9.01 1.13 18.75
CA VAL A 197 9.32 0.83 20.16
C VAL A 197 9.36 -0.68 20.38
N PHE A 198 8.34 -1.41 19.92
CA PHE A 198 8.29 -2.85 20.04
C PHE A 198 9.46 -3.52 19.32
N SER A 199 9.74 -3.11 18.08
CA SER A 199 10.89 -3.58 17.31
C SER A 199 12.21 -3.33 18.02
N GLY A 200 12.42 -2.13 18.58
CA GLY A 200 13.64 -1.77 19.32
C GLY A 200 13.83 -2.64 20.57
N LEU A 201 12.75 -3.00 21.26
CA LEU A 201 12.81 -3.96 22.36
C LEU A 201 13.23 -5.35 21.86
N VAL A 202 12.62 -5.84 20.78
CA VAL A 202 12.99 -7.14 20.18
C VAL A 202 14.47 -7.14 19.76
N PHE A 203 14.94 -6.08 19.11
CA PHE A 203 16.35 -5.90 18.74
C PHE A 203 17.27 -5.96 19.95
N SER A 204 16.89 -5.31 21.06
CA SER A 204 17.69 -5.21 22.27
C SER A 204 17.74 -6.53 23.07
N PHE A 205 16.64 -7.28 23.14
CA PHE A 205 16.55 -8.50 23.96
C PHE A 205 17.02 -9.77 23.24
N VAL A 206 16.95 -9.83 21.90
CA VAL A 206 17.06 -11.10 21.16
C VAL A 206 18.35 -11.20 20.33
N SER A 207 19.26 -10.21 20.37
CA SER A 207 20.39 -10.04 19.43
C SER A 207 19.94 -9.62 18.03
N ALA A 208 20.80 -8.88 17.32
CA ALA A 208 20.51 -8.33 15.99
C ALA A 208 20.10 -9.44 14.99
N GLN A 209 20.83 -10.55 14.97
CA GLN A 209 20.57 -11.67 14.04
C GLN A 209 19.22 -12.34 14.29
N ALA A 210 18.93 -12.68 15.54
CA ALA A 210 17.68 -13.36 15.87
C ALA A 210 16.48 -12.39 15.88
N SER A 211 16.67 -11.09 16.08
CA SER A 211 15.62 -10.09 15.84
C SER A 211 15.21 -10.03 14.35
N ALA A 212 16.17 -10.12 13.42
CA ALA A 212 15.87 -10.11 11.99
C ALA A 212 15.08 -11.37 11.58
N ALA A 213 15.48 -12.54 12.10
CA ALA A 213 14.75 -13.78 11.91
C ALA A 213 13.35 -13.75 12.55
N ALA A 214 13.22 -13.18 13.76
CA ALA A 214 11.94 -13.05 14.46
C ALA A 214 10.95 -12.17 13.70
N LEU A 215 11.41 -11.06 13.09
CA LEU A 215 10.56 -10.19 12.27
C LEU A 215 10.13 -10.86 10.97
N ALA A 216 11.03 -11.60 10.32
CA ALA A 216 10.68 -12.39 9.14
C ALA A 216 9.60 -13.44 9.49
N LEU A 217 9.76 -14.14 10.62
CA LEU A 217 8.79 -15.12 11.11
C LEU A 217 7.46 -14.44 11.49
N TRP A 218 7.51 -13.28 12.15
CA TRP A 218 6.32 -12.49 12.45
C TRP A 218 5.53 -12.14 11.19
N ASN A 219 6.23 -11.77 10.11
CA ASN A 219 5.58 -11.46 8.84
C ASN A 219 4.85 -12.68 8.26
N VAL A 220 5.53 -13.83 8.21
CA VAL A 220 4.95 -15.09 7.72
C VAL A 220 3.74 -15.50 8.56
N ALA A 221 3.79 -15.32 9.88
CA ALA A 221 2.65 -15.60 10.75
C ALA A 221 1.48 -14.61 10.51
N SER A 222 1.79 -13.34 10.26
CA SER A 222 0.79 -12.29 10.10
C SER A 222 0.07 -12.35 8.76
N VAL A 223 0.75 -12.69 7.66
CA VAL A 223 0.16 -12.64 6.31
C VAL A 223 -1.07 -13.53 6.16
N GLY A 224 -1.07 -14.72 6.78
CA GLY A 224 -2.22 -15.62 6.75
C GLY A 224 -3.43 -15.05 7.49
N LEU A 225 -3.19 -14.43 8.64
CA LEU A 225 -4.22 -13.75 9.42
C LEU A 225 -4.75 -12.50 8.70
N GLU A 226 -3.87 -11.70 8.11
CA GLU A 226 -4.23 -10.52 7.31
C GLU A 226 -5.12 -10.92 6.12
N TYR A 227 -4.70 -11.92 5.35
CA TYR A 227 -5.48 -12.44 4.22
C TYR A 227 -6.87 -12.89 4.67
N TRP A 228 -6.95 -13.66 5.75
CA TRP A 228 -8.23 -14.11 6.30
C TRP A 228 -9.12 -12.95 6.74
N LEU A 229 -8.57 -11.94 7.43
CA LEU A 229 -9.32 -10.75 7.88
C LEU A 229 -9.88 -9.97 6.69
N PHE A 230 -9.07 -9.69 5.67
CA PHE A 230 -9.51 -8.91 4.51
C PHE A 230 -10.48 -9.67 3.62
N VAL A 231 -10.27 -10.97 3.39
CA VAL A 231 -11.24 -11.82 2.65
C VAL A 231 -12.56 -11.92 3.42
N SER A 232 -12.52 -11.98 4.75
CA SER A 232 -13.73 -11.96 5.57
C SER A 232 -14.52 -10.66 5.42
N VAL A 233 -13.84 -9.51 5.32
CA VAL A 233 -14.49 -8.21 5.05
C VAL A 233 -15.06 -8.17 3.64
N TYR A 234 -14.30 -8.61 2.63
CA TYR A 234 -14.75 -8.64 1.24
C TYR A 234 -16.02 -9.49 1.07
N ASN A 235 -16.04 -10.70 1.64
CA ASN A 235 -17.20 -11.58 1.58
C ASN A 235 -18.38 -11.08 2.43
N GLY A 236 -18.11 -10.31 3.48
CA GLY A 236 -19.14 -9.77 4.38
C GLY A 236 -19.83 -8.50 3.85
N VAL A 237 -19.19 -7.74 2.96
CA VAL A 237 -19.73 -6.49 2.41
C VAL A 237 -20.09 -6.67 0.93
N PRO A 238 -21.37 -6.94 0.59
CA PRO A 238 -21.78 -7.18 -0.80
C PRO A 238 -21.55 -5.97 -1.72
N ALA A 239 -21.50 -4.75 -1.17
CA ALA A 239 -21.17 -3.54 -1.91
C ALA A 239 -19.77 -3.58 -2.56
N LEU A 240 -18.79 -4.21 -1.89
CA LEU A 240 -17.43 -4.37 -2.45
C LEU A 240 -17.43 -5.31 -3.67
N ALA A 241 -18.18 -6.40 -3.60
CA ALA A 241 -18.30 -7.34 -4.71
C ALA A 241 -19.07 -6.73 -5.89
N ALA A 242 -20.13 -5.96 -5.62
CA ALA A 242 -20.91 -5.27 -6.64
C ALA A 242 -20.08 -4.19 -7.37
N GLU A 243 -19.34 -3.36 -6.63
CA GLU A 243 -18.50 -2.32 -7.22
C GLU A 243 -17.35 -2.91 -8.04
N ASN A 244 -16.66 -3.92 -7.50
CA ASN A 244 -15.63 -4.67 -8.23
C ASN A 244 -16.18 -5.27 -9.53
N GLY A 245 -17.41 -5.80 -9.53
CA GLY A 245 -18.08 -6.30 -10.74
C GLY A 245 -18.45 -5.20 -11.73
N ARG A 246 -18.88 -4.02 -11.25
CA ARG A 246 -19.21 -2.86 -12.09
C ARG A 246 -17.98 -2.31 -12.81
N LEU A 247 -16.86 -2.17 -12.10
CA LEU A 247 -15.58 -1.74 -12.67
C LEU A 247 -15.10 -2.72 -13.77
N ARG A 248 -15.28 -4.04 -13.58
CA ARG A 248 -15.01 -5.06 -14.61
C ARG A 248 -15.88 -4.89 -15.86
N ALA A 249 -17.19 -4.69 -15.68
CA ALA A 249 -18.11 -4.58 -16.80
C ALA A 249 -17.82 -3.33 -17.64
N ALA A 250 -17.41 -2.23 -17.01
CA ALA A 250 -16.97 -1.02 -17.69
C ALA A 250 -15.70 -1.23 -18.52
N ASP A 251 -14.74 -2.02 -18.02
CA ASP A 251 -13.52 -2.38 -18.74
C ASP A 251 -13.77 -3.32 -19.94
N VAL A 252 -14.71 -4.26 -19.83
CA VAL A 252 -15.04 -5.23 -20.90
C VAL A 252 -15.79 -4.58 -22.07
N LEU A 253 -16.47 -3.46 -21.85
CA LEU A 253 -17.09 -2.66 -22.91
C LEU A 253 -16.07 -1.94 -23.82
N LEU A 254 -14.79 -1.93 -23.44
CA LEU A 254 -13.66 -1.60 -24.31
C LEU A 254 -13.14 -2.92 -24.93
N PRO A 255 -13.16 -3.07 -26.27
CA PRO A 255 -13.29 -4.39 -26.90
C PRO A 255 -12.03 -5.26 -26.79
N SER A 256 -12.21 -6.51 -26.36
CA SER A 256 -11.39 -7.67 -26.78
C SER A 256 -12.26 -8.93 -26.74
N GLU A 257 -12.61 -9.46 -27.92
CA GLU A 257 -13.68 -10.44 -28.18
C GLU A 257 -13.39 -11.90 -27.73
N GLU A 258 -12.35 -12.20 -26.95
CA GLU A 258 -11.85 -13.58 -26.80
C GLU A 258 -12.24 -14.34 -25.51
N GLU A 259 -13.06 -13.80 -24.62
CA GLU A 259 -13.05 -14.29 -23.22
C GLU A 259 -14.06 -15.38 -22.80
N ILE A 260 -14.84 -15.97 -23.71
CA ILE A 260 -15.99 -16.80 -23.28
C ILE A 260 -15.63 -18.28 -22.96
N ALA A 261 -14.43 -18.82 -23.25
CA ALA A 261 -14.25 -20.28 -23.29
C ALA A 261 -12.99 -20.94 -22.68
N ALA A 262 -12.26 -20.33 -21.72
CA ALA A 262 -11.06 -20.97 -21.15
C ALA A 262 -11.26 -21.62 -19.75
N PRO A 263 -10.66 -22.80 -19.46
CA PRO A 263 -10.71 -23.49 -18.15
C PRO A 263 -9.90 -22.80 -17.02
N PRO A 264 -10.12 -23.15 -15.73
CA PRO A 264 -9.62 -22.39 -14.57
C PRO A 264 -8.09 -22.32 -14.42
N ALA A 265 -7.37 -23.35 -14.85
CA ALA A 265 -5.91 -23.41 -14.74
C ALA A 265 -5.21 -22.53 -15.80
N GLU A 266 -5.78 -22.42 -17.00
CA GLU A 266 -5.29 -21.52 -18.06
C GLU A 266 -5.56 -20.06 -17.68
N ARG A 267 -6.70 -19.75 -17.06
CA ARG A 267 -6.98 -18.40 -16.52
C ARG A 267 -5.93 -17.91 -15.53
N ALA A 268 -5.35 -18.83 -14.73
CA ALA A 268 -4.31 -18.53 -13.74
C ALA A 268 -2.96 -18.15 -14.39
N ALA A 269 -2.62 -18.77 -15.53
CA ALA A 269 -1.44 -18.43 -16.31
C ALA A 269 -1.68 -17.19 -17.16
N ASP A 270 -2.86 -17.07 -17.77
CA ASP A 270 -3.28 -15.94 -18.60
C ASP A 270 -3.28 -14.63 -17.83
N TRP A 271 -3.77 -14.59 -16.58
CA TRP A 271 -3.74 -13.33 -15.83
C TRP A 271 -2.31 -12.90 -15.49
N ARG A 272 -1.38 -13.84 -15.25
CA ARG A 272 0.03 -13.52 -14.99
C ARG A 272 0.68 -12.94 -16.23
N MET A 273 0.41 -13.53 -17.40
CA MET A 273 0.92 -13.06 -18.68
C MET A 273 0.32 -11.70 -19.06
N ARG A 274 -0.99 -11.52 -18.87
CA ARG A 274 -1.66 -10.22 -19.04
C ARG A 274 -1.20 -9.18 -18.03
N LEU A 275 -0.83 -9.57 -16.82
CA LEU A 275 -0.22 -8.67 -15.85
C LEU A 275 1.12 -8.17 -16.37
N THR A 276 2.00 -9.07 -16.84
CA THR A 276 3.30 -8.68 -17.39
C THR A 276 3.19 -7.80 -18.62
N GLU A 277 2.22 -8.08 -19.49
CA GLU A 277 1.94 -7.27 -20.69
C GLU A 277 1.29 -5.92 -20.34
N ARG A 278 0.43 -5.87 -19.31
CA ARG A 278 -0.13 -4.60 -18.82
C ARG A 278 0.90 -3.77 -18.06
N LEU A 279 1.88 -4.37 -17.40
CA LEU A 279 2.98 -3.66 -16.76
C LEU A 279 3.95 -3.06 -17.79
N SER A 280 4.10 -3.66 -18.97
CA SER A 280 4.98 -3.14 -20.03
C SER A 280 4.39 -1.98 -20.83
N ILE A 281 3.07 -1.81 -20.82
CA ILE A 281 2.35 -0.80 -21.64
C ILE A 281 2.09 0.51 -20.86
N ILE A 282 2.40 0.61 -19.56
CA ILE A 282 2.06 1.82 -18.78
C ILE A 282 3.10 2.93 -19.03
N PRO A 283 2.74 4.06 -19.65
CA PRO A 283 3.62 5.21 -19.69
C PRO A 283 3.60 5.87 -18.32
N CYS A 284 4.50 5.45 -17.41
CA CYS A 284 4.71 6.12 -16.12
C CYS A 284 4.85 7.65 -16.30
N TRP A 285 5.37 8.07 -17.45
CA TRP A 285 5.58 9.46 -17.84
C TRP A 285 4.30 10.32 -17.88
N GLU A 286 3.15 9.80 -18.32
CA GLU A 286 1.94 10.61 -18.47
C GLU A 286 1.43 11.14 -17.12
N SER A 287 1.43 10.29 -16.09
CA SER A 287 1.05 10.69 -14.73
C SER A 287 1.99 11.74 -14.15
N TRP A 288 3.29 11.63 -14.42
CA TRP A 288 4.28 12.64 -14.04
C TRP A 288 4.06 13.98 -14.74
N VAL A 289 3.71 13.95 -16.04
CA VAL A 289 3.38 15.16 -16.80
C VAL A 289 2.15 15.85 -16.21
N VAL A 290 1.12 15.09 -15.81
CA VAL A 290 -0.06 15.65 -15.14
C VAL A 290 0.31 16.27 -13.79
N TYR A 291 1.11 15.58 -12.98
CA TYR A 291 1.55 16.09 -11.67
C TYR A 291 2.30 17.42 -11.78
N VAL A 292 3.27 17.52 -12.71
CA VAL A 292 4.08 18.74 -12.89
C VAL A 292 3.24 19.94 -13.34
N ARG A 293 2.08 19.71 -13.96
CA ARG A 293 1.14 20.77 -14.35
C ARG A 293 0.24 21.26 -13.21
N GLN A 294 0.21 20.57 -12.07
CA GLN A 294 -0.61 20.98 -10.92
C GLN A 294 0.08 22.08 -10.11
N ASP A 295 -0.69 23.02 -9.58
CA ASP A 295 -0.20 24.14 -8.76
C ASP A 295 0.53 23.68 -7.49
N VAL A 296 0.32 22.43 -7.06
CA VAL A 296 0.94 21.82 -5.88
C VAL A 296 2.34 21.25 -6.14
N ALA A 297 2.79 21.15 -7.39
CA ALA A 297 4.10 20.56 -7.73
C ALA A 297 5.26 21.39 -7.18
N LEU A 298 5.22 22.72 -7.38
CA LEU A 298 6.30 23.62 -6.98
C LEU A 298 6.43 23.74 -5.44
N PRO A 299 5.33 23.87 -4.66
CA PRO A 299 5.36 23.73 -3.20
C PRO A 299 5.89 22.35 -2.73
N GLY A 300 5.52 21.26 -3.43
CA GLY A 300 6.00 19.92 -3.11
C GLY A 300 7.52 19.78 -3.27
N VAL A 301 8.07 20.30 -4.37
CA VAL A 301 9.51 20.31 -4.63
C VAL A 301 10.25 21.18 -3.59
N ALA A 302 9.71 22.35 -3.26
CA ALA A 302 10.28 23.21 -2.22
C ALA A 302 10.30 22.51 -0.85
N LEU A 303 9.23 21.80 -0.50
CA LEU A 303 9.16 21.02 0.73
C LEU A 303 10.16 19.85 0.74
N ALA A 304 10.35 19.16 -0.38
CA ALA A 304 11.35 18.10 -0.50
C ALA A 304 12.78 18.63 -0.26
N PHE A 305 13.12 19.79 -0.83
CA PHE A 305 14.41 20.44 -0.58
C PHE A 305 14.56 20.89 0.87
N LEU A 306 13.49 21.38 1.51
CA LEU A 306 13.50 21.71 2.94
C LEU A 306 13.87 20.50 3.79
N TYR A 307 13.24 19.33 3.56
CA TYR A 307 13.58 18.11 4.29
C TYR A 307 15.00 17.60 4.02
N PHE A 308 15.53 17.79 2.80
CA PHE A 308 16.92 17.49 2.49
C PHE A 308 17.91 18.35 3.30
N THR A 309 17.56 19.60 3.61
CA THR A 309 18.45 20.47 4.41
C THR A 309 18.51 20.11 5.89
N VAL A 310 17.49 19.45 6.44
CA VAL A 310 17.49 18.98 7.84
C VAL A 310 18.56 17.91 8.07
N LEU A 311 18.86 17.08 7.07
CA LEU A 311 19.97 16.10 7.12
C LEU A 311 21.35 16.76 7.26
N ARG A 312 21.50 18.05 6.90
CA ARG A 312 22.77 18.78 7.02
C ARG A 312 23.02 19.33 8.44
N GLN A 313 21.99 19.46 9.26
CA GLN A 313 22.10 19.99 10.63
C GLN A 313 22.33 18.90 11.70
N ALA A 314 22.40 17.63 11.30
CA ALA A 314 22.64 16.50 12.20
C ALA A 314 24.13 16.11 12.32
N ASN A 315 25.05 17.09 12.24
CA ASN A 315 26.49 16.88 12.38
C ASN A 315 27.06 17.75 13.50
#